data_AF-A0A920SJ64-F1
#
_entry.id   AF-A0A920SJ64-F1
#
_cell.length_a   1.000
_cell.length_b   1.000
_cell.length_c   1.000
_cell.angle_alpha   90.00
_cell.angle_beta   90.00
_cell.angle_gamma   90.00
#
_symmetry.space_group_name_H-M   'P 1'
#
loop_
_entity.id
_entity.type
_entity.pdbx_description
1 polymer ?
#
loop_
_entity_poly.entity_id
_entity_poly.type
_entity_poly.pdbx_seq_one_letter_code
_entity_poly.pdbx_strand_id
1 'polypeptide(L)'
;MGLGRVLERTTRWVLQNIDKELSPATIVGENLQGLATLRDSFGDVVAGEERALFAARVSEIREVGADESFSERLMTLRFLDQMLDILEIARETGADVLDTARAYYRISEEFDLPWLHRNSFAAASEDQWEQRAARVLSEDLARAHRRIVVAVLTQER
;
A
#
# COMPACT_ATOMS: atom_id res chain seq x y z
N MET A 1 -5.64 -3.53 -18.08
CA MET A 1 -5.78 -2.75 -16.83
C MET A 1 -5.34 -3.60 -15.65
N GLY A 2 -4.22 -3.27 -15.00
CA GLY A 2 -3.52 -4.14 -14.05
C GLY A 2 -4.16 -4.36 -12.67
N LEU A 3 -5.49 -4.28 -12.56
CA LEU A 3 -6.22 -4.43 -11.29
C LEU A 3 -6.29 -5.89 -10.80
N GLY A 4 -6.16 -6.89 -11.68
CA GLY A 4 -6.10 -8.30 -11.25
C GLY A 4 -4.95 -8.57 -10.28
N ARG A 5 -3.77 -7.99 -10.52
CA ARG A 5 -2.62 -8.08 -9.60
C ARG A 5 -2.88 -7.36 -8.27
N VAL A 6 -3.64 -6.27 -8.30
CA VAL A 6 -4.03 -5.54 -7.09
C VAL A 6 -4.97 -6.38 -6.23
N LEU A 7 -5.97 -7.03 -6.84
CA LEU A 7 -6.87 -7.96 -6.15
C LEU A 7 -6.11 -9.12 -5.53
N GLU A 8 -5.14 -9.69 -6.24
CA GLU A 8 -4.31 -10.77 -5.71
C GLU A 8 -3.49 -10.31 -4.48
N ARG A 9 -2.80 -9.17 -4.59
CA ARG A 9 -2.00 -8.61 -3.50
C ARG A 9 -2.85 -8.22 -2.29
N THR A 10 -4.01 -7.60 -2.53
CA THR A 10 -4.96 -7.21 -1.48
C THR A 10 -5.54 -8.43 -0.77
N THR A 11 -6.00 -9.44 -1.53
CA THR A 11 -6.51 -10.70 -0.95
C THR A 11 -5.42 -11.38 -0.11
N ARG A 12 -4.19 -11.42 -0.61
CA ARG A 12 -3.05 -11.96 0.11
C ARG A 12 -2.79 -11.21 1.41
N TRP A 13 -2.77 -9.88 1.35
CA TRP A 13 -2.61 -9.04 2.54
C TRP A 13 -3.69 -9.34 3.58
N VAL A 14 -4.97 -9.43 3.17
CA VAL A 14 -6.08 -9.76 4.08
C VAL A 14 -5.87 -11.13 4.72
N LEU A 15 -5.54 -12.15 3.94
CA LEU A 15 -5.31 -13.51 4.46
C LEU A 15 -4.12 -13.63 5.40
N GLN A 16 -3.15 -12.70 5.31
CA GLN A 16 -1.93 -12.68 6.12
C GLN A 16 -2.08 -11.83 7.39
N ASN A 17 -2.90 -10.79 7.37
CA ASN A 17 -2.93 -9.77 8.42
C ASN A 17 -4.26 -9.67 9.17
N ILE A 18 -5.34 -10.23 8.62
CA ILE A 18 -6.67 -10.17 9.25
C ILE A 18 -7.05 -11.54 9.81
N ASP A 19 -7.74 -11.54 10.95
CA ASP A 19 -8.26 -12.75 11.57
C ASP A 19 -9.21 -13.49 10.59
N LYS A 20 -8.97 -14.80 10.45
CA LYS A 20 -9.70 -15.68 9.52
C LYS A 20 -11.12 -15.98 9.99
N GLU A 21 -11.43 -15.73 11.26
CA GLU A 21 -12.77 -15.89 11.82
C GLU A 21 -13.69 -14.70 11.51
N LEU A 22 -13.13 -13.56 11.10
CA LEU A 22 -13.92 -12.38 10.75
C LEU A 22 -14.69 -12.58 9.44
N SER A 23 -15.96 -12.18 9.44
CA SER A 23 -16.78 -12.21 8.23
C SER A 23 -16.29 -11.16 7.21
N PRO A 24 -16.39 -11.42 5.90
CA PRO A 24 -16.05 -10.41 4.89
C PRO A 24 -16.83 -9.10 5.05
N ALA A 25 -18.08 -9.17 5.52
CA ALA A 25 -18.91 -7.99 5.78
C ALA A 25 -18.34 -7.14 6.94
N THR A 26 -17.79 -7.78 7.96
CA THR A 26 -17.12 -7.09 9.08
C THR A 26 -15.86 -6.38 8.59
N ILE A 27 -14.99 -7.07 7.85
CA ILE A 27 -13.75 -6.50 7.30
C ILE A 27 -14.06 -5.27 6.44
N VAL A 28 -15.07 -5.37 5.57
CA VAL A 28 -15.51 -4.22 4.76
C VAL A 28 -16.03 -3.10 5.65
N GLY A 29 -16.94 -3.40 6.59
CA GLY A 29 -17.53 -2.41 7.49
C GLY A 29 -16.51 -1.63 8.30
N GLU A 30 -15.47 -2.30 8.81
CA GLU A 30 -14.42 -1.70 9.63
C GLU A 30 -13.45 -0.81 8.83
N ASN A 31 -13.28 -1.06 7.54
CA ASN A 31 -12.27 -0.37 6.73
C ASN A 31 -12.85 0.69 5.78
N LEU A 32 -14.15 0.65 5.44
CA LEU A 32 -14.75 1.54 4.44
C LEU A 32 -14.54 3.02 4.72
N GLN A 33 -14.73 3.47 5.95
CA GLN A 33 -14.58 4.89 6.31
C GLN A 33 -13.12 5.34 6.19
N GLY A 34 -12.18 4.57 6.74
CA GLY A 34 -10.75 4.88 6.66
C GLY A 34 -10.23 4.86 5.22
N LEU A 35 -10.71 3.91 4.41
CA LEU A 35 -10.38 3.84 2.98
C LEU A 35 -10.92 5.05 2.22
N ALA A 36 -12.12 5.55 2.56
CA ALA A 36 -12.64 6.77 1.95
C ALA A 36 -11.77 7.98 2.30
N THR A 37 -11.40 8.15 3.58
CA THR A 37 -10.50 9.22 4.03
C THR A 37 -9.15 9.18 3.31
N LEU A 38 -8.51 8.01 3.25
CA LEU A 38 -7.22 7.82 2.59
C LEU A 38 -7.31 8.05 1.08
N ARG A 39 -8.41 7.64 0.44
CA ARG A 39 -8.64 7.87 -0.99
C ARG A 39 -8.74 9.36 -1.30
N ASP A 40 -9.55 10.08 -0.52
CA ASP A 40 -9.83 11.49 -0.77
C ASP A 40 -8.62 12.38 -0.47
N SER A 41 -7.68 11.91 0.36
CA SER A 41 -6.43 12.61 0.70
C SER A 41 -5.18 11.98 0.05
N PHE A 42 -5.35 11.04 -0.89
CA PHE A 42 -4.24 10.18 -1.33
C PHE A 42 -3.07 10.96 -1.94
N GLY A 43 -3.37 11.94 -2.80
CA GLY A 43 -2.37 12.77 -3.46
C GLY A 43 -1.53 13.62 -2.51
N ASP A 44 -2.03 13.88 -1.30
CA ASP A 44 -1.36 14.68 -0.28
C ASP A 44 -0.47 13.84 0.64
N VAL A 45 -0.75 12.54 0.78
CA VAL A 45 -0.01 11.64 1.69
C VAL A 45 1.01 10.76 0.96
N VAL A 46 0.78 10.42 -0.31
CA VAL A 46 1.72 9.61 -1.10
C VAL A 46 2.98 10.42 -1.41
N ALA A 47 4.15 9.81 -1.24
CA ALA A 47 5.45 10.45 -1.41
C ALA A 47 6.37 9.66 -2.34
N GLY A 48 7.55 10.20 -2.63
CA GLY A 48 8.61 9.52 -3.38
C GLY A 48 8.19 8.93 -4.72
N GLU A 49 8.70 7.73 -4.99
CA GLU A 49 8.44 7.03 -6.25
C GLU A 49 6.98 6.61 -6.38
N GLU A 50 6.29 6.27 -5.30
CA GLU A 50 4.86 5.95 -5.33
C GLU A 50 4.02 7.14 -5.80
N ARG A 51 4.36 8.37 -5.39
CA ARG A 51 3.69 9.59 -5.86
C ARG A 51 3.92 9.81 -7.35
N ALA A 52 5.15 9.64 -7.81
CA ALA A 52 5.48 9.77 -9.22
C ALA A 52 4.73 8.72 -10.06
N LEU A 53 4.67 7.48 -9.59
CA LEU A 53 3.89 6.41 -10.21
C LEU A 53 2.40 6.74 -10.24
N PHE A 54 1.83 7.21 -9.12
CA PHE A 54 0.43 7.61 -9.06
C PHE A 54 0.12 8.71 -10.08
N ALA A 55 0.89 9.80 -10.08
CA ALA A 55 0.69 10.93 -10.99
C ALA A 55 0.80 10.52 -12.47
N ALA A 56 1.81 9.71 -12.81
CA ALA A 56 1.98 9.19 -14.17
C ALA A 56 0.76 8.39 -14.62
N ARG A 57 0.24 7.49 -13.77
CA ARG A 57 -0.95 6.68 -14.11
C ARG A 57 -2.23 7.50 -14.16
N VAL A 58 -2.37 8.52 -13.33
CA VAL A 58 -3.50 9.46 -13.43
C VAL A 58 -3.46 10.17 -14.78
N SER A 59 -2.28 10.63 -15.23
CA SER A 59 -2.11 11.24 -16.55
C SER A 59 -2.50 10.30 -17.69
N GLU A 60 -2.03 9.04 -17.67
CA GLU A 60 -2.37 8.02 -18.68
C GLU A 60 -3.89 7.81 -18.82
N ILE A 61 -4.64 7.84 -17.71
CA ILE A 61 -6.10 7.68 -17.73
C ILE A 61 -6.80 8.96 -18.21
N ARG A 62 -6.27 10.14 -17.90
CA ARG A 62 -6.80 11.41 -18.41
C ARG A 62 -6.61 11.56 -19.92
N GLU A 63 -5.49 11.08 -20.45
CA GLU A 63 -5.21 11.12 -21.89
C GLU A 63 -6.22 10.32 -22.73
N VAL A 64 -6.88 9.32 -22.13
CA VAL A 64 -7.97 8.57 -22.80
C VAL A 64 -9.36 9.21 -22.59
N GLY A 65 -9.42 10.43 -22.05
CA GLY A 65 -10.63 11.26 -21.97
C GLY A 65 -11.41 11.17 -20.66
N ALA A 66 -10.86 10.54 -19.62
CA ALA A 66 -11.48 10.51 -18.30
C ALA A 66 -11.29 11.85 -17.54
N ASP A 67 -12.25 12.19 -16.67
CA ASP A 67 -12.09 13.33 -15.78
C ASP A 67 -11.04 13.07 -14.69
N GLU A 68 -10.48 14.15 -14.14
CA GLU A 68 -9.40 14.11 -13.14
C GLU A 68 -9.83 13.36 -11.88
N SER A 69 -11.02 13.67 -11.34
CA SER A 69 -11.52 13.04 -10.11
C SER A 69 -11.73 11.54 -10.25
N PHE A 70 -12.19 11.08 -11.42
CA PHE A 70 -12.35 9.66 -11.70
C PHE A 70 -11.00 8.98 -11.88
N SER A 71 -10.07 9.63 -12.59
CA SER A 71 -8.73 9.12 -12.84
C SER A 71 -7.96 8.90 -11.54
N GLU A 72 -8.00 9.88 -10.62
CA GLU A 72 -7.42 9.78 -9.29
C GLU A 72 -8.03 8.63 -8.50
N ARG A 73 -9.37 8.61 -8.34
CA ARG A 73 -10.06 7.54 -7.61
C ARG A 73 -9.74 6.15 -8.16
N LEU A 74 -9.70 6.00 -9.48
CA LEU A 74 -9.38 4.73 -10.13
C LEU A 74 -7.93 4.32 -9.88
N MET A 75 -6.98 5.27 -9.95
CA MET A 75 -5.56 4.97 -9.77
C MET A 75 -5.17 4.76 -8.31
N THR A 76 -5.88 5.37 -7.37
CA THR A 76 -5.72 5.10 -5.93
C THR A 76 -6.00 3.64 -5.57
N LEU A 77 -6.91 2.96 -6.30
CA LEU A 77 -7.18 1.53 -6.08
C LEU A 77 -5.92 0.66 -6.19
N ARG A 78 -4.89 1.10 -6.92
CA ARG A 78 -3.64 0.35 -7.09
C ARG A 78 -2.79 0.26 -5.82
N PHE A 79 -3.17 0.99 -4.78
CA PHE A 79 -2.49 1.08 -3.49
C PHE A 79 -3.34 0.52 -2.34
N LEU A 80 -4.44 -0.20 -2.65
CA LEU A 80 -5.42 -0.66 -1.67
C LEU A 80 -4.82 -1.52 -0.55
N ASP A 81 -3.90 -2.42 -0.85
CA ASP A 81 -3.21 -3.23 0.15
C ASP A 81 -2.36 -2.38 1.10
N GLN A 82 -1.70 -1.34 0.60
CA GLN A 82 -0.96 -0.39 1.44
C GLN A 82 -1.90 0.44 2.31
N MET A 83 -3.05 0.86 1.77
CA MET A 83 -4.06 1.57 2.55
C MET A 83 -4.62 0.71 3.68
N LEU A 84 -4.85 -0.59 3.45
CA LEU A 84 -5.26 -1.51 4.51
C LEU A 84 -4.16 -1.68 5.57
N ASP A 85 -2.89 -1.74 5.16
CA ASP A 85 -1.76 -1.79 6.08
C ASP A 85 -1.68 -0.54 6.96
N ILE A 86 -1.83 0.64 6.35
CA ILE A 86 -1.91 1.94 7.04
C ILE A 86 -3.05 1.95 8.06
N LEU A 87 -4.25 1.50 7.68
CA LEU A 87 -5.40 1.46 8.60
C LEU A 87 -5.14 0.51 9.77
N GLU A 88 -4.47 -0.60 9.53
CA GLU A 88 -4.12 -1.54 10.58
C GLU A 88 -3.04 -0.97 11.52
N ILE A 89 -2.05 -0.25 10.99
CA ILE A 89 -1.05 0.47 11.82
C ILE A 89 -1.75 1.54 12.66
N ALA A 90 -2.67 2.31 12.08
CA ALA A 90 -3.40 3.36 12.78
C ALA A 90 -4.22 2.77 13.95
N ARG A 91 -4.88 1.63 13.73
CA ARG A 91 -5.59 0.89 14.79
C ARG A 91 -4.65 0.38 15.89
N GLU A 92 -3.53 -0.23 15.51
CA GLU A 92 -2.54 -0.79 16.45
C GLU A 92 -1.90 0.30 17.33
N THR A 93 -1.57 1.45 16.73
CA THR A 93 -0.85 2.53 17.40
C THR A 93 -1.77 3.56 18.08
N GLY A 94 -3.04 3.62 17.66
CA GLY A 94 -3.99 4.65 18.04
C GLY A 94 -3.73 6.02 17.40
N ALA A 95 -2.88 6.09 16.38
CA ALA A 95 -2.55 7.31 15.66
C ALA A 95 -3.66 7.72 14.66
N ASP A 96 -3.64 8.98 14.23
CA ASP A 96 -4.52 9.44 13.15
C ASP A 96 -4.17 8.73 11.83
N VAL A 97 -5.20 8.46 11.01
CA VAL A 97 -5.06 7.72 9.76
C VAL A 97 -4.19 8.47 8.74
N LEU A 98 -4.33 9.79 8.62
CA LEU A 98 -3.56 10.58 7.67
C LEU A 98 -2.13 10.77 8.14
N ASP A 99 -1.90 10.95 9.44
CA ASP A 99 -0.55 11.01 10.00
C ASP A 99 0.17 9.66 9.83
N THR A 100 -0.53 8.55 10.03
CA THR A 100 -0.01 7.20 9.76
C THR A 100 0.36 7.03 8.29
N ALA A 101 -0.49 7.49 7.37
CA ALA A 101 -0.22 7.43 5.93
C ALA A 101 1.02 8.26 5.54
N ARG A 102 1.17 9.46 6.10
CA ARG A 102 2.34 10.33 5.88
C ARG A 102 3.61 9.65 6.38
N ALA A 103 3.59 9.09 7.59
CA ALA A 103 4.72 8.33 8.12
C ALA A 103 5.05 7.12 7.23
N TYR A 104 4.04 6.37 6.81
CA TYR A 104 4.18 5.21 5.93
C TYR A 104 4.91 5.56 4.64
N TYR A 105 4.42 6.55 3.89
CA TYR A 105 5.03 6.92 2.61
C TYR A 105 6.35 7.66 2.76
N ARG A 106 6.53 8.46 3.83
CA ARG A 106 7.82 9.13 4.07
C ARG A 106 8.93 8.15 4.41
N ILE A 107 8.63 7.14 5.21
CA ILE A 107 9.57 6.04 5.49
C ILE A 107 9.83 5.25 4.20
N SER A 108 8.81 5.02 3.38
CA SER A 108 8.99 4.32 2.09
C SER A 108 9.97 5.06 1.17
N GLU A 109 9.82 6.37 1.08
CA GLU A 109 10.69 7.26 0.31
C GLU A 109 12.11 7.30 0.87
N GLU A 110 12.29 7.47 2.19
CA GLU A 110 13.61 7.57 2.82
C GLU A 110 14.46 6.29 2.65
N PHE A 111 13.79 5.12 2.60
CA PHE A 111 14.44 3.83 2.44
C PHE A 111 14.38 3.27 1.00
N ASP A 112 13.89 4.04 0.03
CA ASP A 112 13.74 3.62 -1.37
C ASP A 112 13.04 2.25 -1.52
N LEU A 113 11.99 1.99 -0.72
CA LEU A 113 11.35 0.67 -0.68
C LEU A 113 10.82 0.19 -2.04
N PRO A 114 10.23 1.05 -2.90
CA PRO A 114 9.82 0.62 -4.24
C PRO A 114 11.00 0.10 -5.07
N TRP A 115 12.17 0.74 -4.97
CA TRP A 115 13.39 0.31 -5.64
C TRP A 115 13.86 -1.05 -5.10
N LEU A 116 13.91 -1.22 -3.77
CA LEU A 116 14.28 -2.50 -3.15
C LEU A 116 13.35 -3.64 -3.58
N HIS A 117 12.04 -3.39 -3.60
CA HIS A 117 11.05 -4.36 -4.05
C HIS A 117 11.29 -4.75 -5.52
N ARG A 118 11.47 -3.78 -6.43
CA ARG A 118 11.72 -4.08 -7.85
C ARG A 118 13.01 -4.87 -8.06
N ASN A 119 14.09 -4.48 -7.39
CA ASN A 119 15.38 -5.16 -7.53
C ASN A 119 15.38 -6.57 -6.94
N SER A 120 14.60 -6.81 -5.89
CA SER A 120 14.41 -8.16 -5.33
C SER A 120 13.87 -9.13 -6.38
N PHE A 121 12.89 -8.71 -7.17
CA PHE A 121 12.34 -9.54 -8.26
C PHE A 121 13.21 -9.53 -9.52
N ALA A 122 13.91 -8.45 -9.83
CA ALA A 122 14.81 -8.39 -10.98
C ALA A 122 16.05 -9.28 -10.82
N ALA A 123 16.49 -9.50 -9.57
CA ALA A 123 17.60 -10.39 -9.26
C ALA A 123 17.23 -11.88 -9.31
N ALA A 124 15.94 -12.22 -9.17
CA ALA A 124 15.48 -13.59 -9.36
C ALA A 124 15.41 -13.90 -10.86
N SER A 125 16.17 -14.90 -11.31
CA SER A 125 16.10 -15.39 -12.68
C SER A 125 14.76 -16.09 -12.97
N GLU A 126 14.65 -16.79 -14.11
CA GLU A 126 13.48 -17.60 -14.44
C GLU A 126 13.31 -18.85 -13.55
N ASP A 127 14.26 -19.14 -12.64
CA ASP A 127 14.17 -20.25 -11.70
C ASP A 127 13.06 -20.05 -10.64
N GLN A 128 12.24 -21.09 -10.44
CA GLN A 128 11.09 -21.03 -9.54
C GLN A 128 11.47 -20.86 -8.07
N TRP A 129 12.65 -21.32 -7.64
CA TRP A 129 13.12 -21.14 -6.27
C TRP A 129 13.60 -19.73 -6.04
N GLU A 130 14.29 -19.14 -7.01
CA GLU A 130 14.70 -17.74 -6.93
C GLU A 130 13.50 -16.80 -6.90
N GLN A 131 12.46 -17.06 -7.70
CA GLN A 131 11.20 -16.30 -7.63
C GLN A 131 10.52 -16.42 -6.26
N ARG A 132 10.55 -17.60 -5.64
CA ARG A 132 10.06 -17.78 -4.27
C ARG A 132 10.89 -16.99 -3.27
N ALA A 133 12.22 -17.01 -3.40
CA ALA A 133 13.11 -16.26 -2.51
C ALA A 133 12.87 -14.75 -2.63
N ALA A 134 12.75 -14.21 -3.84
CA ALA A 134 12.42 -12.80 -4.07
C ALA A 134 11.08 -12.41 -3.45
N ARG A 135 10.09 -13.30 -3.52
CA ARG A 135 8.80 -13.09 -2.88
C ARG A 135 8.90 -13.06 -1.36
N VAL A 136 9.63 -14.00 -0.74
CA VAL A 136 9.85 -14.01 0.72
C VAL A 136 10.57 -12.73 1.14
N LEU A 137 11.59 -12.30 0.40
CA LEU A 137 12.31 -11.05 0.67
C LEU A 137 11.40 -9.82 0.56
N SER A 138 10.50 -9.80 -0.42
CA SER A 138 9.50 -8.75 -0.55
C SER A 138 8.51 -8.73 0.62
N GLU A 139 8.11 -9.90 1.14
CA GLU A 139 7.25 -10.02 2.32
C GLU A 139 8.01 -9.55 3.58
N ASP A 140 9.31 -9.85 3.69
CA ASP A 140 10.18 -9.35 4.77
C ASP A 140 10.34 -7.83 4.73
N LEU A 141 10.52 -7.26 3.53
CA LEU A 141 10.62 -5.81 3.34
C LEU A 141 9.34 -5.10 3.79
N ALA A 142 8.17 -5.63 3.42
CA ALA A 142 6.88 -5.10 3.86
C ALA A 142 6.72 -5.16 5.38
N ARG A 143 7.12 -6.28 6.01
CA ARG A 143 7.11 -6.41 7.48
C ARG A 143 8.08 -5.44 8.16
N ALA A 144 9.26 -5.25 7.60
CA ALA A 144 10.25 -4.30 8.11
C ALA A 144 9.73 -2.86 8.03
N HIS A 145 9.14 -2.48 6.90
CA HIS A 145 8.51 -1.18 6.71
C HIS A 145 7.44 -0.92 7.77
N ARG A 146 6.46 -1.83 7.91
CA ARG A 146 5.41 -1.75 8.94
C ARG A 146 6.01 -1.53 10.33
N ARG A 147 7.00 -2.34 10.72
CA ARG A 147 7.64 -2.25 12.04
C ARG A 147 8.30 -0.90 12.29
N ILE A 148 8.93 -0.31 11.27
CA ILE A 148 9.55 1.01 11.38
C ILE A 148 8.46 2.08 11.54
N VAL A 149 7.37 2.01 10.77
CA VAL A 149 6.25 2.96 10.88
C VAL A 149 5.63 2.90 12.28
N VAL A 150 5.33 1.70 12.78
CA VAL A 150 4.81 1.50 14.14
C VAL A 150 5.77 2.05 15.19
N ALA A 151 7.07 1.78 15.06
CA ALA A 151 8.07 2.30 15.99
C ALA A 151 8.12 3.83 16.00
N VAL A 152 8.08 4.48 14.84
CA VAL A 152 8.09 5.95 14.74
C VAL A 152 6.83 6.55 15.40
N LEU A 153 5.64 6.01 15.10
CA LEU A 153 4.38 6.52 15.63
C LEU A 153 4.21 6.30 17.14
N THR A 154 4.94 5.33 17.72
CA THR A 154 4.86 5.04 19.16
C THR A 154 5.97 5.71 19.97
N GLN A 155 7.07 6.14 19.35
CA GLN A 155 8.15 6.87 20.01
C GLN A 155 7.86 8.36 20.24
N GLU A 156 6.89 8.94 19.51
CA GLU A 156 6.47 10.35 19.68
C GLU A 156 5.46 10.56 20.84
N ARG A 157 5.30 9.58 21.74
CA ARG A 157 4.48 9.67 22.96
C ARG A 157 5.32 9.71 24.23
#